data_AF-W6JZV8-F1
#
_entry.id   AF-W6JZV8-F1
#
_cell.length_a   1.000
_cell.length_b   1.000
_cell.length_c   1.000
_cell.angle_alpha   90.00
_cell.angle_beta   90.00
_cell.angle_gamma   90.00
#
_symmetry.space_group_name_H-M   'P 1'
#
loop_
_entity.id
_entity.type
_entity.pdbx_description
1 polymer ?
#
loop_
_entity_poly.entity_id
_entity_poly.type
_entity_poly.pdbx_seq_one_letter_code
_entity_poly.pdbx_strand_id
1 'polypeptide(L)'
;MPATQRPLTVIRRARLVEIGGVAGPPEPVDVMLSDGHVTEIAPRVSRPEGAEELDADGLSVSAEGEPGDGEPGPGEPGDGGIPAPDAPESPEAPDGSDAPEGAGAFEGAGASEGAGAPSEPAPVSGEAEEAGAGEQPPVLGGVDPNVPPRIPFQWVAEVWIDPDWYADQQAEEPLPSAGLPVVVPLRIASALIGRASASRNIVPDIDCSADPGVSRRHAQLTTDGSRWFVEDLQSSNGTFVGPASGPLPDDPIAVGPKTEVGDNRIYVGAWTRIVVRRATDEEIAIG
;
A
#
# COMPACT_ATOMS: atom_id res chain seq x y z
N MET A 1 -10.21 -51.30 -9.27
CA MET A 1 -10.36 -49.93 -8.74
C MET A 1 -8.95 -49.43 -8.44
N PRO A 2 -8.30 -48.66 -9.32
CA PRO A 2 -7.02 -48.06 -8.95
C PRO A 2 -7.27 -47.04 -7.85
N ALA A 3 -6.49 -47.11 -6.76
CA ALA A 3 -6.54 -46.13 -5.69
C ALA A 3 -6.21 -44.76 -6.28
N THR A 4 -7.10 -43.78 -6.12
CA THR A 4 -6.80 -42.38 -6.43
C THR A 4 -5.61 -41.97 -5.59
N GLN A 5 -4.43 -41.89 -6.21
CA GLN A 5 -3.21 -41.45 -5.54
C GLN A 5 -3.43 -39.99 -5.16
N ARG A 6 -3.35 -39.69 -3.86
CA ARG A 6 -3.53 -38.31 -3.38
C ARG A 6 -2.41 -37.45 -3.94
N PRO A 7 -2.70 -36.22 -4.41
CA PRO A 7 -1.66 -35.32 -4.88
C PRO A 7 -0.69 -35.03 -3.72
N LEU A 8 0.58 -35.29 -3.97
CA LEU A 8 1.69 -35.01 -3.06
C LEU A 8 2.54 -33.92 -3.70
N THR A 9 2.92 -32.90 -2.94
CA THR A 9 3.74 -31.79 -3.43
C THR A 9 4.85 -31.54 -2.42
N VAL A 10 6.10 -31.47 -2.87
CA VAL A 10 7.26 -31.11 -2.04
C VAL A 10 7.65 -29.67 -2.37
N ILE A 11 7.59 -28.79 -1.38
CA ILE A 11 8.14 -27.45 -1.47
C ILE A 11 9.58 -27.50 -0.96
N ARG A 12 10.55 -27.19 -1.81
CA ARG A 12 11.97 -27.11 -1.46
C ARG A 12 12.33 -25.74 -0.92
N ARG A 13 13.25 -25.72 0.05
CA ARG A 13 13.88 -24.50 0.59
C ARG A 13 12.91 -23.45 1.16
N ALA A 14 11.78 -23.89 1.72
CA ALA A 14 10.82 -23.01 2.34
C ALA A 14 11.39 -22.33 3.59
N ARG A 15 11.25 -21.00 3.68
CA ARG A 15 11.43 -20.25 4.93
C ARG A 15 10.10 -20.14 5.65
N LEU A 16 10.01 -20.75 6.82
CA LEU A 16 8.80 -20.67 7.65
C LEU A 16 8.77 -19.33 8.39
N VAL A 17 7.63 -18.66 8.34
CA VAL A 17 7.37 -17.42 9.07
C VAL A 17 6.64 -17.77 10.37
N GLU A 18 7.09 -17.19 11.48
CA GLU A 18 6.55 -17.47 12.80
C GLU A 18 5.18 -16.84 13.00
N ILE A 19 4.19 -17.64 13.43
CA ILE A 19 2.91 -17.17 13.94
C ILE A 19 2.80 -17.64 15.39
N GLY A 20 2.78 -16.71 16.35
CA GLY A 20 2.57 -17.02 17.78
C GLY A 20 3.83 -17.16 18.65
N GLY A 21 4.99 -16.65 18.19
CA GLY A 21 6.19 -16.51 19.04
C GLY A 21 7.01 -17.78 19.26
N VAL A 22 6.82 -18.81 18.43
CA VAL A 22 7.68 -20.00 18.40
C VAL A 22 8.75 -19.78 17.32
N ALA A 23 10.01 -19.81 17.75
CA ALA A 23 11.15 -19.58 16.87
C ALA A 23 11.17 -20.60 15.70
N GLY A 24 11.14 -20.12 14.46
CA GLY A 24 11.23 -20.94 13.26
C GLY A 24 12.66 -21.46 13.03
N PRO A 25 12.84 -22.53 12.23
CA PRO A 25 14.17 -23.01 11.91
C PRO A 25 14.98 -21.92 11.17
N PRO A 26 16.26 -21.69 11.54
CA PRO A 26 17.07 -20.63 10.94
C PRO A 26 17.50 -20.94 9.50
N GLU A 27 17.46 -22.21 9.11
CA GLU A 27 17.79 -22.68 7.77
C GLU A 27 16.52 -23.04 6.98
N PRO A 28 16.52 -22.84 5.65
CA PRO A 28 15.37 -23.21 4.81
C PRO A 28 15.13 -24.72 4.88
N VAL A 29 13.86 -25.11 4.99
CA VAL A 29 13.41 -26.50 5.17
C VAL A 29 12.56 -26.95 3.98
N ASP A 30 12.47 -28.25 3.78
CA ASP A 30 11.54 -28.83 2.82
C ASP A 30 10.18 -29.10 3.51
N VAL A 31 9.10 -28.82 2.80
CA VAL A 31 7.72 -28.99 3.27
C VAL A 31 6.98 -29.94 2.33
N MET A 32 6.49 -31.05 2.87
CA MET A 32 5.59 -31.96 2.14
C MET A 32 4.16 -31.50 2.34
N LEU A 33 3.42 -31.39 1.24
CA LEU A 33 2.00 -31.18 1.19
C LEU A 33 1.30 -32.43 0.67
N SER A 34 0.18 -32.79 1.28
CA SER A 34 -0.78 -33.74 0.73
C SER A 34 -2.15 -33.09 0.72
N ASP A 35 -2.79 -33.04 -0.45
CA ASP A 35 -4.14 -32.46 -0.60
C ASP A 35 -4.23 -31.00 -0.07
N GLY A 36 -3.18 -30.20 -0.28
CA GLY A 36 -3.10 -28.82 0.19
C GLY A 36 -2.76 -28.63 1.68
N HIS A 37 -2.57 -29.71 2.43
CA HIS A 37 -2.20 -29.68 3.85
C HIS A 37 -0.76 -30.07 4.09
N VAL A 38 -0.07 -29.38 5.01
CA VAL A 38 1.29 -29.74 5.42
C VAL A 38 1.28 -31.06 6.17
N THR A 39 1.96 -32.06 5.61
CA THR A 39 2.10 -33.39 6.22
C THR A 39 3.46 -33.62 6.85
N GLU A 40 4.50 -32.94 6.36
CA GLU A 40 5.87 -33.09 6.88
C GLU A 40 6.67 -31.80 6.69
N ILE A 41 7.52 -31.48 7.67
CA ILE A 41 8.49 -30.38 7.62
C ILE A 41 9.82 -30.95 8.09
N ALA A 42 10.85 -30.94 7.24
CA ALA A 42 12.18 -31.42 7.60
C ALA A 42 13.26 -30.66 6.83
N PRO A 43 14.52 -30.61 7.31
CA PRO A 43 15.62 -29.98 6.57
C PRO A 43 15.81 -30.56 5.16
N ARG A 44 15.45 -31.83 4.96
CA ARG A 44 15.41 -32.47 3.65
C ARG A 44 14.35 -33.57 3.63
N VAL A 45 13.38 -33.46 2.73
CA VAL A 45 12.31 -34.46 2.56
C VAL A 45 12.58 -35.31 1.32
N SER A 46 12.42 -36.64 1.43
CA SER A 46 12.57 -37.53 0.27
C SER A 46 11.35 -37.44 -0.63
N ARG A 47 11.55 -37.31 -1.95
CA ARG A 47 10.45 -37.19 -2.92
C ARG A 47 9.77 -38.56 -3.12
N PRO A 48 8.47 -38.71 -2.82
CA PRO A 48 7.72 -39.90 -3.20
C PRO A 48 7.41 -39.89 -4.71
N GLU A 49 7.30 -41.07 -5.30
CA GLU A 49 7.04 -41.26 -6.73
C GLU A 49 5.68 -40.65 -7.10
N GLY A 50 5.67 -39.70 -8.05
CA GLY A 50 4.47 -38.95 -8.46
C GLY A 50 4.24 -37.63 -7.71
N ALA A 51 5.11 -37.22 -6.77
CA ALA A 51 5.00 -35.91 -6.13
C ALA A 51 5.53 -34.78 -7.01
N GLU A 52 4.79 -33.68 -7.06
CA GLU A 52 5.20 -32.41 -7.67
C GLU A 52 6.29 -31.75 -6.82
N GLU A 53 7.31 -31.14 -7.44
CA GLU A 53 8.38 -30.43 -6.75
C GLU A 53 8.32 -28.94 -7.11
N LEU A 54 8.30 -28.09 -6.08
CA LEU A 54 8.23 -26.64 -6.21
C LEU A 54 9.35 -26.01 -5.38
N ASP A 55 10.20 -25.17 -5.97
CA ASP A 55 11.12 -24.35 -5.17
C ASP A 55 10.37 -23.15 -4.59
N ALA A 56 10.56 -22.88 -3.29
CA ALA A 56 9.96 -21.74 -2.60
C ALA A 56 10.39 -20.37 -3.17
N ASP A 57 11.46 -20.34 -3.96
CA ASP A 57 11.97 -19.15 -4.65
C ASP A 57 11.28 -18.89 -6.01
N GLY A 58 10.26 -19.69 -6.38
CA GLY A 58 9.38 -19.43 -7.53
C GLY A 58 9.84 -20.03 -8.86
N LEU A 59 10.82 -20.93 -8.87
CA LEU A 59 11.19 -21.73 -10.03
C LEU A 59 10.47 -23.08 -9.94
N SER A 60 9.43 -23.28 -10.75
CA SER A 60 8.89 -24.62 -10.95
C SER A 60 9.89 -25.44 -11.77
N VAL A 61 10.54 -26.43 -11.14
CA VAL A 61 11.27 -27.47 -11.88
C VAL A 61 10.27 -28.49 -12.42
N SER A 62 9.44 -28.06 -13.38
CA SER A 62 8.73 -29.03 -14.22
C SER A 62 9.75 -29.72 -15.11
N ALA A 63 9.84 -31.04 -14.93
CA ALA A 63 10.61 -31.93 -15.75
C ALA A 63 10.25 -31.76 -17.23
N GLU A 64 11.24 -31.40 -18.06
CA GLU A 64 11.52 -31.91 -19.40
C GLU A 64 12.67 -31.09 -20.02
N GLY A 65 13.79 -31.75 -20.33
CA GLY A 65 14.93 -31.13 -21.01
C GLY A 65 16.26 -31.78 -20.63
N GLU A 66 16.63 -32.81 -21.37
CA GLU A 66 17.98 -33.42 -21.36
C GLU A 66 19.08 -32.32 -21.48
N PRO A 67 20.16 -32.37 -20.69
CA PRO A 67 21.30 -31.50 -20.92
C PRO A 67 22.08 -32.02 -22.13
N GLY A 68 22.02 -31.26 -23.24
CA GLY A 68 22.93 -31.48 -24.36
C GLY A 68 24.36 -31.16 -23.95
N ASP A 69 25.22 -32.17 -23.97
CA ASP A 69 26.67 -32.04 -23.92
C ASP A 69 27.17 -31.12 -25.05
N GLY A 70 27.45 -29.87 -24.70
CA GLY A 70 28.14 -28.89 -25.55
C GLY A 70 29.49 -28.55 -24.93
N GLU A 71 30.51 -29.24 -25.41
CA GLU A 71 31.92 -29.12 -25.03
C GLU A 71 32.47 -27.68 -25.18
N PRO A 72 33.30 -27.17 -24.23
CA PRO A 72 33.89 -25.84 -24.32
C PRO A 72 35.15 -25.87 -25.21
N GLY A 73 35.12 -25.16 -26.34
CA GLY A 73 36.28 -24.91 -27.19
C GLY A 73 37.16 -23.75 -26.66
N PRO A 74 38.51 -23.82 -26.78
CA PRO A 74 39.43 -22.85 -26.21
C PRO A 74 39.55 -21.59 -27.07
N GLY A 75 39.90 -20.48 -26.42
CA GLY A 75 39.82 -19.14 -26.97
C GLY A 75 40.98 -18.68 -27.88
N GLU A 76 40.80 -17.48 -28.42
CA GLU A 76 41.85 -16.54 -28.80
C GLU A 76 41.28 -15.09 -28.75
N PRO A 77 42.14 -14.07 -28.53
CA PRO A 77 41.74 -12.74 -28.11
C PRO A 77 41.45 -11.82 -29.31
N GLY A 78 40.27 -11.21 -29.33
CA GLY A 78 39.90 -10.15 -30.27
C GLY A 78 39.99 -8.78 -29.60
N ASP A 79 41.06 -8.06 -29.89
CA ASP A 79 41.24 -6.63 -29.66
C ASP A 79 40.22 -5.86 -30.52
N GLY A 80 39.38 -5.03 -29.88
CA GLY A 80 38.31 -4.30 -30.55
C GLY A 80 37.65 -3.31 -29.59
N GLY A 81 38.23 -2.12 -29.52
CA GLY A 81 37.96 -1.08 -28.53
C GLY A 81 36.48 -0.68 -28.37
N ILE A 82 36.09 -0.59 -27.10
CA ILE A 82 34.92 0.13 -26.62
C ILE A 82 35.33 1.61 -26.46
N PRO A 83 34.75 2.59 -27.18
CA PRO A 83 34.84 3.97 -26.75
C PRO A 83 33.84 4.20 -25.60
N ALA A 84 34.36 4.41 -24.40
CA ALA A 84 33.62 4.95 -23.26
C ALA A 84 33.63 6.50 -23.33
N PRO A 85 32.69 7.17 -22.64
CA PRO A 85 32.12 8.45 -23.06
C PRO A 85 32.97 9.68 -22.76
N ASP A 86 32.91 10.65 -23.68
CA ASP A 86 33.44 12.01 -23.53
C ASP A 86 32.78 12.72 -22.33
N ALA A 87 33.61 13.23 -21.43
CA ALA A 87 33.25 14.13 -20.37
C ALA A 87 33.13 15.57 -20.91
N PRO A 88 32.12 16.36 -20.53
CA PRO A 88 32.17 17.80 -20.78
C PRO A 88 32.95 18.51 -19.67
N GLU A 89 34.08 19.11 -20.05
CA GLU A 89 34.83 20.09 -19.27
C GLU A 89 34.01 21.38 -19.04
N SER A 90 34.15 21.94 -17.83
CA SER A 90 33.74 23.28 -17.45
C SER A 90 34.44 24.36 -18.28
N PRO A 91 33.74 25.44 -18.68
CA PRO A 91 34.40 26.69 -19.02
C PRO A 91 34.28 27.73 -17.89
N GLU A 92 35.43 28.33 -17.57
CA GLU A 92 35.59 29.53 -16.73
C GLU A 92 34.94 30.78 -17.35
N ALA A 93 34.69 31.76 -16.47
CA ALA A 93 33.95 33.01 -16.67
C ALA A 93 34.58 34.02 -17.66
N PRO A 94 33.79 35.02 -18.08
CA PRO A 94 34.31 36.36 -18.29
C PRO A 94 33.72 37.41 -17.33
N ASP A 95 34.62 38.32 -16.94
CA ASP A 95 34.50 39.56 -16.19
C ASP A 95 33.69 40.64 -16.92
N GLY A 96 33.06 41.57 -16.20
CA GLY A 96 32.63 42.86 -16.76
C GLY A 96 31.31 43.45 -16.24
N SER A 97 31.38 44.11 -15.08
CA SER A 97 30.77 45.41 -14.69
C SER A 97 29.41 45.86 -15.25
N ASP A 98 28.42 46.09 -14.37
CA ASP A 98 27.93 47.46 -14.06
C ASP A 98 27.08 47.44 -12.77
N ALA A 99 27.34 48.40 -11.88
CA ALA A 99 26.60 48.65 -10.64
C ALA A 99 25.36 49.54 -10.92
N PRO A 100 24.47 49.78 -9.94
CA PRO A 100 24.75 50.88 -9.02
C PRO A 100 24.41 50.64 -7.54
N GLU A 101 25.23 51.28 -6.71
CA GLU A 101 24.95 52.06 -5.50
C GLU A 101 24.10 51.47 -4.35
N GLY A 102 24.82 51.16 -3.26
CA GLY A 102 24.31 51.27 -1.89
C GLY A 102 24.21 52.75 -1.43
N ALA A 103 24.15 53.12 -0.16
CA ALA A 103 24.19 52.43 1.12
C ALA A 103 23.80 53.47 2.20
N GLY A 104 23.48 52.99 3.41
CA GLY A 104 23.59 53.77 4.66
C GLY A 104 22.37 54.64 5.00
N ALA A 105 22.11 55.01 6.24
CA ALA A 105 22.76 54.78 7.52
C ALA A 105 21.80 55.29 8.63
N PHE A 106 22.14 54.92 9.85
CA PHE A 106 21.55 55.07 11.19
C PHE A 106 21.33 56.52 11.72
N GLU A 107 20.72 56.58 12.92
CA GLU A 107 20.42 57.71 13.85
C GLU A 107 19.03 58.38 13.70
N GLY A 108 18.20 58.60 14.73
CA GLY A 108 18.26 58.40 16.18
C GLY A 108 17.09 59.14 16.88
N ALA A 109 16.79 58.72 18.11
CA ALA A 109 16.06 59.42 19.20
C ALA A 109 14.51 59.50 19.24
N GLY A 110 13.94 59.05 20.38
CA GLY A 110 12.86 59.79 21.06
C GLY A 110 11.71 59.03 21.75
N ALA A 111 11.96 58.49 22.96
CA ALA A 111 11.08 58.46 24.17
C ALA A 111 9.69 57.74 24.11
N SER A 112 9.50 56.60 24.80
CA SER A 112 8.99 56.40 26.20
C SER A 112 7.44 56.43 26.26
N GLU A 113 6.67 55.61 26.99
CA GLU A 113 6.69 54.96 28.32
C GLU A 113 5.69 53.76 28.25
N GLY A 114 5.64 52.72 29.09
CA GLY A 114 6.33 52.37 30.32
C GLY A 114 5.82 51.00 30.85
N ALA A 115 6.69 50.32 31.61
CA ALA A 115 6.48 49.41 32.75
C ALA A 115 5.33 48.38 32.75
N GLY A 116 5.53 47.12 33.15
CA GLY A 116 6.66 46.49 33.82
C GLY A 116 6.39 45.00 34.07
N ALA A 117 7.46 44.22 34.14
CA ALA A 117 7.50 42.89 34.74
C ALA A 117 7.78 43.03 36.26
N PRO A 118 8.14 41.98 37.03
CA PRO A 118 7.99 40.53 36.88
C PRO A 118 7.45 39.90 38.19
N SER A 119 7.36 38.56 38.29
CA SER A 119 8.09 37.75 39.30
C SER A 119 7.45 36.37 39.49
N GLU A 120 8.26 35.34 39.25
CA GLU A 120 8.14 34.01 39.84
C GLU A 120 8.51 34.08 41.34
N PRO A 121 7.98 33.20 42.20
CA PRO A 121 8.78 32.02 42.57
C PRO A 121 7.97 30.74 42.90
N ALA A 122 8.56 29.56 42.69
CA ALA A 122 8.17 28.32 43.38
C ALA A 122 8.68 28.36 44.85
N PRO A 123 8.04 27.67 45.84
CA PRO A 123 8.35 26.25 46.06
C PRO A 123 7.26 25.36 46.77
N VAL A 124 7.46 24.03 46.65
CA VAL A 124 7.32 22.94 47.66
C VAL A 124 5.97 22.52 48.30
N SER A 125 5.68 21.22 48.12
CA SER A 125 5.04 20.21 49.00
C SER A 125 3.67 20.41 49.65
N GLY A 126 2.90 19.32 49.65
CA GLY A 126 2.19 18.86 50.87
C GLY A 126 0.69 18.60 50.72
N GLU A 127 0.36 17.31 50.80
CA GLU A 127 -0.85 16.65 51.31
C GLU A 127 -2.31 17.08 50.94
N ALA A 128 -3.08 16.00 50.76
CA ALA A 128 -4.52 15.82 50.57
C ALA A 128 -5.45 16.58 51.53
N GLU A 129 -6.67 16.89 51.06
CA GLU A 129 -7.89 16.23 51.55
C GLU A 129 -9.13 16.54 50.68
N GLU A 130 -10.11 15.65 50.83
CA GLU A 130 -11.32 15.42 50.03
C GLU A 130 -12.29 16.60 49.85
N ALA A 131 -13.04 16.58 48.74
CA ALA A 131 -14.50 16.37 48.78
C ALA A 131 -15.11 16.35 47.37
N GLY A 132 -15.97 15.35 47.10
CA GLY A 132 -17.04 15.50 46.13
C GLY A 132 -17.20 14.32 45.16
N ALA A 133 -17.99 13.35 45.59
CA ALA A 133 -18.48 12.23 44.80
C ALA A 133 -19.07 12.69 43.45
N GLY A 134 -18.55 12.11 42.37
CA GLY A 134 -19.18 12.05 41.06
C GLY A 134 -18.99 10.63 40.53
N GLU A 135 -20.04 9.83 40.67
CA GLU A 135 -20.20 8.47 40.16
C GLU A 135 -19.62 8.36 38.74
N GLN A 136 -18.48 7.68 38.58
CA GLN A 136 -17.99 7.31 37.25
C GLN A 136 -18.86 6.15 36.72
N PRO A 137 -19.55 6.30 35.58
CA PRO A 137 -20.25 5.19 34.97
C PRO A 137 -19.25 4.09 34.56
N PRO A 138 -19.68 2.81 34.53
CA PRO A 138 -18.78 1.70 34.27
C PRO A 138 -18.20 1.83 32.86
N VAL A 139 -16.87 1.82 32.78
CA VAL A 139 -16.11 1.69 31.53
C VAL A 139 -16.40 0.31 30.93
N LEU A 140 -17.44 0.25 30.09
CA LEU A 140 -17.68 -0.89 29.22
C LEU A 140 -16.66 -0.86 28.08
N GLY A 141 -15.74 -1.82 28.11
CA GLY A 141 -14.98 -2.35 26.97
C GLY A 141 -14.39 -1.32 26.03
N GLY A 142 -13.11 -0.99 26.22
CA GLY A 142 -12.33 -0.26 25.24
C GLY A 142 -12.45 -0.93 23.87
N VAL A 143 -13.13 -0.25 22.95
CA VAL A 143 -13.02 -0.55 21.53
C VAL A 143 -11.62 -0.09 21.14
N ASP A 144 -10.81 -0.96 20.55
CA ASP A 144 -9.56 -0.52 19.94
C ASP A 144 -9.89 0.62 18.96
N PRO A 145 -9.33 1.84 19.12
CA PRO A 145 -9.63 2.96 18.23
C PRO A 145 -9.12 2.72 16.80
N ASN A 146 -8.37 1.64 16.59
CA ASN A 146 -7.81 1.22 15.32
C ASN A 146 -8.74 0.27 14.53
N VAL A 147 -9.87 -0.17 15.10
CA VAL A 147 -10.84 -1.01 14.39
C VAL A 147 -11.99 -0.12 13.91
N PRO A 148 -12.20 0.02 12.58
CA PRO A 148 -13.28 0.85 12.07
C PRO A 148 -14.63 0.28 12.51
N PRO A 149 -15.59 1.13 12.93
CA PRO A 149 -16.86 0.64 13.43
C PRO A 149 -17.59 -0.12 12.32
N ARG A 150 -18.13 -1.30 12.66
CA ARG A 150 -18.85 -2.13 11.69
C ARG A 150 -20.19 -1.48 11.36
N ILE A 151 -20.55 -1.48 10.07
CA ILE A 151 -21.83 -1.03 9.56
C ILE A 151 -22.65 -2.22 9.07
N PRO A 152 -23.99 -2.17 9.10
CA PRO A 152 -24.81 -3.19 8.48
C PRO A 152 -24.46 -3.30 6.99
N PHE A 153 -24.36 -4.52 6.48
CA PHE A 153 -23.97 -4.79 5.11
C PHE A 153 -25.08 -4.34 4.15
N GLN A 154 -24.97 -3.10 3.65
CA GLN A 154 -25.95 -2.47 2.77
C GLN A 154 -25.29 -1.81 1.55
N TRP A 155 -23.96 -1.83 1.48
CA TRP A 155 -23.17 -1.12 0.48
C TRP A 155 -22.07 -2.02 -0.06
N VAL A 156 -21.77 -1.86 -1.34
CA VAL A 156 -20.64 -2.51 -2.01
C VAL A 156 -19.81 -1.46 -2.75
N ALA A 157 -18.51 -1.70 -2.82
CA ALA A 157 -17.60 -0.99 -3.71
C ALA A 157 -17.29 -1.89 -4.90
N GLU A 158 -17.61 -1.45 -6.11
CA GLU A 158 -17.22 -2.13 -7.33
C GLU A 158 -15.91 -1.54 -7.84
N VAL A 159 -14.89 -2.38 -7.96
CA VAL A 159 -13.58 -2.01 -8.49
C VAL A 159 -13.52 -2.46 -9.95
N TRP A 160 -13.33 -1.49 -10.84
CA TRP A 160 -13.28 -1.64 -12.29
C TRP A 160 -11.88 -1.31 -12.80
N ILE A 161 -11.48 -2.00 -13.86
CA ILE A 161 -10.39 -1.55 -14.74
C ILE A 161 -11.04 -0.68 -15.83
N ASP A 162 -10.67 0.60 -15.87
CA ASP A 162 -11.25 1.59 -16.78
C ASP A 162 -10.24 1.96 -17.89
N PRO A 163 -10.50 1.56 -19.15
CA PRO A 163 -9.63 1.88 -20.27
C PRO A 163 -9.56 3.38 -20.61
N ASP A 164 -10.64 4.13 -20.36
CA ASP A 164 -10.69 5.56 -20.64
C ASP A 164 -9.81 6.31 -19.62
N TRP A 165 -9.87 5.91 -18.34
CA TRP A 165 -8.97 6.43 -17.31
C TRP A 165 -7.51 6.12 -17.64
N TYR A 166 -7.22 4.88 -18.05
CA TYR A 166 -5.87 4.48 -18.45
C TYR A 166 -5.29 5.32 -19.58
N ALA A 167 -6.09 5.62 -20.61
CA ALA A 167 -5.65 6.41 -21.74
C ALA A 167 -5.23 7.83 -21.34
N ASP A 168 -5.87 8.39 -20.31
CA ASP A 168 -5.57 9.72 -19.78
C ASP A 168 -4.30 9.73 -18.90
N GLN A 169 -4.09 8.68 -18.10
CA GLN A 169 -2.97 8.59 -17.16
C GLN A 169 -1.60 8.35 -17.83
N GLN A 170 -1.57 7.97 -19.12
CA GLN A 170 -0.35 7.69 -19.89
C GLN A 170 0.59 6.69 -19.20
N ALA A 171 0.02 5.70 -18.51
CA ALA A 171 0.81 4.72 -17.76
C ALA A 171 1.67 3.83 -18.67
N GLU A 172 2.89 3.53 -18.23
CA GLU A 172 3.87 2.74 -18.99
C GLU A 172 3.50 1.24 -19.01
N GLU A 173 2.83 0.76 -17.96
CA GLU A 173 2.37 -0.62 -17.89
C GLU A 173 1.20 -0.91 -18.84
N PRO A 174 1.16 -2.10 -19.46
CA PRO A 174 0.04 -2.50 -20.30
C PRO A 174 -1.23 -2.66 -19.48
N LEU A 175 -2.35 -2.14 -19.99
CA LEU A 175 -3.67 -2.31 -19.39
C LEU A 175 -4.02 -3.80 -19.22
N PRO A 176 -4.30 -4.29 -18.00
CA PRO A 176 -4.81 -5.64 -17.81
C PRO A 176 -6.16 -5.83 -18.49
N SER A 177 -6.56 -7.08 -18.72
CA SER A 177 -7.88 -7.36 -19.30
C SER A 177 -8.98 -6.75 -18.43
N ALA A 178 -9.79 -5.84 -19.00
CA ALA A 178 -10.96 -5.28 -18.36
C ALA A 178 -12.02 -6.38 -18.19
N GLY A 179 -11.88 -7.12 -17.10
CA GLY A 179 -12.79 -8.20 -16.71
C GLY A 179 -14.08 -7.68 -16.07
N LEU A 180 -14.77 -8.58 -15.38
CA LEU A 180 -15.87 -8.19 -14.50
C LEU A 180 -15.34 -7.36 -13.32
N PRO A 181 -16.15 -6.43 -12.78
CA PRO A 181 -15.76 -5.69 -11.60
C PRO A 181 -15.57 -6.61 -10.40
N VAL A 182 -14.60 -6.29 -9.57
CA VAL A 182 -14.46 -6.90 -8.26
C VAL A 182 -15.42 -6.21 -7.31
N VAL A 183 -16.41 -6.94 -6.80
CA VAL A 183 -17.39 -6.42 -5.85
C VAL A 183 -16.89 -6.66 -4.43
N VAL A 184 -16.62 -5.57 -3.71
CA VAL A 184 -16.12 -5.60 -2.33
C VAL A 184 -17.24 -5.21 -1.36
N PRO A 185 -17.61 -6.08 -0.41
CA PRO A 185 -18.66 -5.76 0.54
C PRO A 185 -18.19 -4.76 1.61
N LEU A 186 -18.85 -3.60 1.72
CA LEU A 186 -18.50 -2.57 2.68
C LEU A 186 -19.20 -2.85 4.02
N ARG A 187 -18.48 -3.54 4.93
CA ARG A 187 -18.96 -3.92 6.28
C ARG A 187 -18.42 -3.02 7.40
N ILE A 188 -17.56 -2.08 7.04
CA ILE A 188 -16.88 -1.17 7.96
C ILE A 188 -17.15 0.28 7.57
N ALA A 189 -17.19 1.17 8.54
CA ALA A 189 -17.46 2.58 8.31
C ALA A 189 -16.27 3.34 7.69
N SER A 190 -15.09 2.73 7.68
CA SER A 190 -13.85 3.30 7.16
C SER A 190 -13.05 2.19 6.48
N ALA A 191 -13.06 2.18 5.15
CA ALA A 191 -12.38 1.20 4.31
C ALA A 191 -11.17 1.82 3.60
N LEU A 192 -9.98 1.24 3.82
CA LEU A 192 -8.74 1.67 3.19
C LEU A 192 -8.68 1.20 1.74
N ILE A 193 -8.47 2.14 0.82
CA ILE A 193 -8.19 1.86 -0.59
C ILE A 193 -6.67 1.89 -0.78
N GLY A 194 -6.13 0.83 -1.37
CA GLY A 194 -4.71 0.81 -1.69
C GLY A 194 -4.21 -0.56 -2.13
N ARG A 195 -2.88 -0.72 -2.07
CA ARG A 195 -2.20 -1.98 -2.39
C ARG A 195 -1.74 -2.70 -1.14
N ALA A 196 -1.89 -4.01 -1.12
CA ALA A 196 -1.36 -4.87 -0.07
C ALA A 196 0.17 -4.80 -0.04
N SER A 197 0.74 -4.82 1.17
CA SER A 197 2.18 -4.84 1.38
C SER A 197 2.50 -5.63 2.64
N ALA A 198 2.93 -6.88 2.46
CA ALA A 198 3.31 -7.76 3.56
C ALA A 198 4.45 -7.18 4.40
N SER A 199 5.49 -6.65 3.77
CA SER A 199 6.66 -6.06 4.45
C SER A 199 6.34 -4.82 5.28
N ARG A 200 5.26 -4.10 4.94
CA ARG A 200 4.79 -2.94 5.71
C ARG A 200 3.57 -3.24 6.57
N ASN A 201 3.14 -4.50 6.61
CA ASN A 201 1.93 -4.96 7.29
C ASN A 201 0.70 -4.11 6.92
N ILE A 202 0.53 -3.80 5.63
CA ILE A 202 -0.60 -3.05 5.08
C ILE A 202 -1.52 -4.03 4.36
N VAL A 203 -2.75 -4.16 4.86
CA VAL A 203 -3.82 -4.91 4.22
C VAL A 203 -4.96 -3.92 3.95
N PRO A 204 -5.18 -3.50 2.69
CA PRO A 204 -6.28 -2.62 2.35
C PRO A 204 -7.62 -3.38 2.42
N ASP A 205 -8.69 -2.67 2.72
CA ASP A 205 -10.05 -3.23 2.71
C ASP A 205 -10.59 -3.31 1.28
N ILE A 206 -10.20 -2.36 0.42
CA ILE A 206 -10.42 -2.38 -1.02
C ILE A 206 -9.05 -2.57 -1.67
N ASP A 207 -8.76 -3.81 -2.06
CA ASP A 207 -7.48 -4.19 -2.65
C ASP A 207 -7.40 -3.80 -4.13
N CYS A 208 -6.49 -2.88 -4.42
CA CYS A 208 -6.15 -2.43 -5.77
C CYS A 208 -4.71 -2.84 -6.15
N SER A 209 -4.18 -3.93 -5.59
CA SER A 209 -2.81 -4.40 -5.85
C SER A 209 -2.52 -4.70 -7.32
N ALA A 210 -3.56 -4.94 -8.12
CA ALA A 210 -3.46 -5.13 -9.56
C ALA A 210 -3.05 -3.85 -10.32
N ASP A 211 -3.19 -2.66 -9.73
CA ASP A 211 -2.83 -1.38 -10.35
C ASP A 211 -1.56 -0.80 -9.69
N PRO A 212 -0.41 -0.77 -10.39
CA PRO A 212 0.85 -0.31 -9.81
C PRO A 212 0.85 1.20 -9.49
N GLY A 213 0.00 1.99 -10.16
CA GLY A 213 -0.17 3.42 -9.89
C GLY A 213 -0.88 3.71 -8.57
N VAL A 214 -1.53 2.71 -7.97
CA VAL A 214 -2.17 2.87 -6.67
C VAL A 214 -1.13 2.80 -5.54
N SER A 215 -1.25 3.72 -4.59
CA SER A 215 -0.39 3.75 -3.41
C SER A 215 -0.83 2.69 -2.40
N ARG A 216 0.08 2.25 -1.53
CA ARG A 216 -0.26 1.25 -0.49
C ARG A 216 -1.38 1.72 0.43
N ARG A 217 -1.31 2.99 0.84
CA ARG A 217 -2.39 3.72 1.48
C ARG A 217 -2.69 4.89 0.56
N HIS A 218 -3.69 4.75 -0.30
CA HIS A 218 -3.95 5.73 -1.35
C HIS A 218 -5.06 6.68 -0.90
N ALA A 219 -6.21 6.11 -0.54
CA ALA A 219 -7.35 6.87 -0.07
C ALA A 219 -8.06 6.14 1.06
N GLN A 220 -8.79 6.89 1.88
CA GLN A 220 -9.69 6.36 2.89
C GLN A 220 -11.13 6.63 2.47
N LEU A 221 -11.92 5.57 2.32
CA LEU A 221 -13.35 5.66 2.09
C LEU A 221 -14.07 5.58 3.45
N THR A 222 -14.80 6.61 3.85
CA THR A 222 -15.51 6.69 5.13
C THR A 222 -17.00 6.95 4.95
N THR A 223 -17.84 6.51 5.87
CA THR A 223 -19.29 6.79 5.85
C THR A 223 -19.80 7.36 7.16
N ASP A 224 -20.80 8.24 7.07
CA ASP A 224 -21.61 8.71 8.20
C ASP A 224 -22.82 7.78 8.51
N GLY A 225 -22.91 6.64 7.81
CA GLY A 225 -24.01 5.69 7.85
C GLY A 225 -25.06 5.90 6.75
N SER A 226 -25.06 7.08 6.10
CA SER A 226 -26.00 7.42 5.02
C SER A 226 -25.29 7.71 3.70
N ARG A 227 -24.13 8.37 3.75
CA ARG A 227 -23.34 8.83 2.62
C ARG A 227 -21.90 8.39 2.77
N TRP A 228 -21.21 8.31 1.64
CA TRP A 228 -19.79 7.96 1.57
C TRP A 228 -18.95 9.17 1.21
N PHE A 229 -17.77 9.25 1.80
CA PHE A 229 -16.78 10.28 1.64
C PHE A 229 -15.43 9.63 1.36
N VAL A 230 -14.65 10.22 0.47
CA VAL A 230 -13.28 9.79 0.17
C VAL A 230 -12.30 10.86 0.62
N GLU A 231 -11.18 10.44 1.19
CA GLU A 231 -10.07 11.28 1.61
C GLU A 231 -8.79 10.74 0.98
N ASP A 232 -8.04 11.60 0.28
CA ASP A 232 -6.72 11.22 -0.22
C ASP A 232 -5.70 11.21 0.93
N LEU A 233 -4.91 10.14 1.02
CA LEU A 233 -3.92 9.91 2.08
C LEU A 233 -2.49 10.24 1.64
N GLN A 234 -2.31 11.38 0.96
CA GLN A 234 -1.04 11.78 0.33
C GLN A 234 -0.58 10.75 -0.71
N SER A 235 -1.50 10.37 -1.59
CA SER A 235 -1.18 9.44 -2.66
C SER A 235 -0.23 10.04 -3.69
N SER A 236 0.49 9.19 -4.42
CA SER A 236 1.47 9.63 -5.42
C SER A 236 0.84 10.17 -6.70
N ASN A 237 -0.27 9.56 -7.13
CA ASN A 237 -0.96 9.93 -8.38
C ASN A 237 -2.20 10.79 -8.14
N GLY A 238 -2.56 11.05 -6.88
CA GLY A 238 -3.81 11.72 -6.53
C GLY A 238 -5.02 10.81 -6.58
N THR A 239 -6.07 11.23 -5.86
CA THR A 239 -7.39 10.62 -5.91
C THR A 239 -8.32 11.58 -6.65
N PHE A 240 -9.11 11.08 -7.59
CA PHE A 240 -10.03 11.90 -8.38
C PHE A 240 -11.47 11.45 -8.14
N VAL A 241 -12.39 12.40 -8.16
CA VAL A 241 -13.83 12.12 -8.04
C VAL A 241 -14.53 12.79 -9.21
N GLY A 242 -15.18 11.98 -10.05
CA GLY A 242 -15.84 12.43 -11.28
C GLY A 242 -17.27 11.92 -11.39
N PRO A 243 -18.12 12.60 -12.18
CA PRO A 243 -19.52 12.23 -12.32
C PRO A 243 -19.69 10.81 -12.91
N ALA A 244 -20.82 10.17 -12.62
CA ALA A 244 -21.15 8.86 -13.20
C ALA A 244 -21.25 8.85 -14.73
N SER A 245 -21.50 10.01 -15.33
CA SER A 245 -21.57 10.22 -16.77
C SER A 245 -21.01 11.59 -17.10
N GLY A 246 -20.21 11.68 -18.15
CA GLY A 246 -19.55 12.93 -18.56
C GLY A 246 -18.05 12.74 -18.78
N PRO A 247 -17.30 13.85 -18.88
CA PRO A 247 -15.85 13.80 -19.00
C PRO A 247 -15.21 13.21 -17.73
N LEU A 248 -14.01 12.65 -17.90
CA LEU A 248 -13.17 12.25 -16.78
C LEU A 248 -12.76 13.48 -15.95
N PRO A 249 -12.53 13.33 -14.64
CA PRO A 249 -12.06 14.42 -13.81
C PRO A 249 -10.60 14.77 -14.12
N ASP A 250 -10.31 16.05 -14.37
CA ASP A 250 -8.95 16.53 -14.64
C ASP A 250 -8.17 16.88 -13.35
N ASP A 251 -8.89 17.32 -12.30
CA ASP A 251 -8.28 17.79 -11.05
C ASP A 251 -8.46 16.77 -9.91
N PRO A 252 -7.38 16.43 -9.17
CA PRO A 252 -7.48 15.56 -8.01
C PRO A 252 -8.15 16.29 -6.84
N ILE A 253 -8.75 15.53 -5.93
CA ILE A 253 -9.28 16.07 -4.67
C ILE A 253 -8.12 16.55 -3.78
N ALA A 254 -8.41 17.51 -2.91
CA ALA A 254 -7.44 17.98 -1.93
C ALA A 254 -7.05 16.85 -0.95
N VAL A 255 -5.77 16.79 -0.61
CA VAL A 255 -5.23 15.79 0.31
C VAL A 255 -5.60 16.12 1.76
N GLY A 256 -6.25 15.17 2.46
CA GLY A 256 -6.68 15.30 3.86
C GLY A 256 -8.15 15.68 4.07
N PRO A 257 -8.75 16.67 3.37
CA PRO A 257 -10.18 16.89 3.42
C PRO A 257 -10.98 15.71 2.87
N LYS A 258 -12.15 15.49 3.48
CA LYS A 258 -13.13 14.50 3.01
C LYS A 258 -13.99 15.09 1.91
N THR A 259 -14.01 14.46 0.74
CA THR A 259 -14.88 14.80 -0.39
C THR A 259 -16.04 13.82 -0.45
N GLU A 260 -17.28 14.32 -0.57
CA GLU A 260 -18.46 13.47 -0.71
C GLU A 260 -18.46 12.73 -2.06
N VAL A 261 -18.67 11.41 -2.02
CA VAL A 261 -18.70 10.56 -3.21
C VAL A 261 -20.09 10.63 -3.88
N GLY A 262 -21.17 10.45 -3.12
CA GLY A 262 -22.52 10.40 -3.70
C GLY A 262 -22.64 9.30 -4.79
N ASP A 263 -23.21 9.66 -5.94
CA ASP A 263 -23.29 8.78 -7.13
C ASP A 263 -22.03 8.87 -8.03
N ASN A 264 -21.00 9.59 -7.59
CA ASN A 264 -19.78 9.78 -8.37
C ASN A 264 -18.90 8.53 -8.37
N ARG A 265 -17.94 8.55 -9.28
CA ARG A 265 -16.91 7.53 -9.46
C ARG A 265 -15.61 8.05 -8.86
N ILE A 266 -14.90 7.17 -8.17
CA ILE A 266 -13.58 7.46 -7.63
C ILE A 266 -12.57 6.87 -8.62
N TYR A 267 -11.57 7.65 -9.03
CA TYR A 267 -10.48 7.18 -9.89
C TYR A 267 -9.17 7.28 -9.11
N VAL A 268 -8.38 6.22 -9.17
CA VAL A 268 -7.11 6.08 -8.47
C VAL A 268 -6.12 5.32 -9.34
N GLY A 269 -4.84 5.60 -9.17
CA GLY A 269 -3.77 4.89 -9.89
C GLY A 269 -3.87 5.02 -11.41
N ALA A 270 -3.38 4.01 -12.12
CA ALA A 270 -3.25 4.02 -13.57
C ALA A 270 -4.55 3.69 -14.30
N TRP A 271 -5.41 2.82 -13.76
CA TRP A 271 -6.60 2.31 -14.44
C TRP A 271 -7.76 1.98 -13.51
N THR A 272 -7.63 2.21 -12.21
CA THR A 272 -8.64 1.78 -11.25
C THR A 272 -9.77 2.79 -11.10
N ARG A 273 -11.00 2.34 -11.37
CA ARG A 273 -12.24 3.07 -11.10
C ARG A 273 -13.05 2.35 -10.03
N ILE A 274 -13.50 3.07 -9.02
CA ILE A 274 -14.32 2.54 -7.92
C ILE A 274 -15.70 3.21 -7.93
N VAL A 275 -16.75 2.39 -7.82
CA VAL A 275 -18.13 2.85 -7.69
C VAL A 275 -18.71 2.35 -6.38
N VAL A 276 -19.23 3.25 -5.57
CA VAL A 276 -19.90 2.89 -4.31
C VAL A 276 -21.40 2.88 -4.56
N ARG A 277 -22.06 1.74 -4.34
CA ARG A 277 -23.51 1.61 -4.51
C ARG A 277 -24.14 0.81 -3.39
N ARG A 278 -25.47 0.91 -3.29
CA ARG A 278 -26.25 0.03 -2.43
C ARG A 278 -26.08 -1.43 -2.90
N ALA A 279 -25.93 -2.32 -1.93
CA ALA A 279 -25.97 -3.75 -2.16
C ALA A 279 -27.39 -4.14 -2.61
N THR A 280 -27.47 -5.06 -3.57
CA THR A 280 -28.74 -5.67 -4.01
C THR A 280 -29.24 -6.64 -2.95
N ASP A 281 -30.55 -6.94 -2.94
CA ASP A 281 -31.14 -7.86 -1.97
C ASP A 281 -30.50 -9.27 -2.04
N GLU A 282 -30.07 -9.72 -3.22
CA GLU A 282 -29.36 -10.99 -3.41
C GLU A 282 -27.97 -10.95 -2.76
N GLU A 283 -27.20 -9.87 -2.97
CA GLU A 283 -25.89 -9.68 -2.31
C GLU A 283 -26.05 -9.65 -0.79
N ILE A 284 -27.07 -8.93 -0.28
CA ILE A 284 -27.40 -8.86 1.16
C ILE A 284 -27.81 -10.23 1.70
N ALA A 285 -28.55 -11.03 0.94
CA ALA A 285 -29.00 -12.36 1.37
C ALA A 285 -27.86 -13.38 1.42
N ILE A 286 -26.81 -13.20 0.62
CA ILE A 286 -25.62 -14.08 0.55
C ILE A 286 -24.54 -13.66 1.58
N GLY A 287 -24.48 -12.37 1.94
CA GLY A 287 -23.41 -11.77 2.76
C GLY A 287 -23.61 -11.83 4.28
#